data_AF-A0AAV3Y9D9-F1
#
_entry.id   AF-A0AAV3Y9D9-F1
#
_cell.length_a   1.000
_cell.length_b   1.000
_cell.length_c   1.000
_cell.angle_alpha   90.00
_cell.angle_beta   90.00
_cell.angle_gamma   90.00
#
_symmetry.space_group_name_H-M   'P 1'
#
loop_
_entity.id
_entity.type
_entity.pdbx_description
1 polymer ?
#
loop_
_entity_poly.entity_id
_entity_poly.type
_entity_poly.pdbx_seq_one_letter_code
_entity_poly.pdbx_strand_id
1 'polypeptide(L)'
;MRDTGCESVVVRRGLVEENQLTGESCLLIMIDKTELLAKWVAINLRSPYLCGEVKVLCIPDAICCVIVGSVKEREALRILTCL
;
A
#
# COMPACT_ATOMS: atom_id res chain seq x y z
N MET A 1 3.92 -5.93 8.51
CA MET A 1 3.49 -5.27 9.75
C MET A 1 1.98 -5.10 9.70
N ARG A 2 1.24 -5.35 10.79
CA ARG A 2 -0.18 -5.01 10.86
C ARG A 2 -0.30 -3.65 11.51
N ASP A 3 -1.00 -2.73 10.85
CA ASP A 3 -1.25 -1.38 11.36
C ASP A 3 -2.74 -1.09 11.23
N THR A 4 -3.46 -1.12 12.35
CA THR A 4 -4.92 -0.87 12.34
C THR A 4 -5.29 0.59 12.09
N GLY A 5 -4.34 1.52 12.21
CA GLY A 5 -4.52 2.94 11.87
C GLY A 5 -4.40 3.23 10.38
N CYS A 6 -3.87 2.28 9.61
CA CYS A 6 -3.81 2.36 8.16
C CYS A 6 -5.06 1.70 7.54
N GLU A 7 -5.72 2.36 6.59
CA GLU A 7 -6.91 1.81 5.91
C GLU A 7 -6.57 1.03 4.62
N SER A 8 -5.29 0.86 4.30
CA SER A 8 -4.88 0.18 3.08
C SER A 8 -3.61 -0.65 3.26
N VAL A 9 -3.27 -1.43 2.23
CA VAL A 9 -2.05 -2.23 2.21
C VAL A 9 -1.00 -1.49 1.38
N VAL A 10 0.20 -1.38 1.94
CA VAL A 10 1.33 -0.68 1.31
C VAL A 10 2.52 -1.62 1.21
N VAL A 11 3.21 -1.57 0.08
CA VAL A 11 4.44 -2.33 -0.19
C VAL A 11 5.57 -1.39 -0.57
N ARG A 12 6.80 -1.78 -0.22
CA ARG A 12 8.01 -1.05 -0.60
C ARG A 12 8.33 -1.24 -2.08
N ARG A 13 8.64 -0.15 -2.79
CA ARG A 13 8.97 -0.18 -4.23
C ARG A 13 10.09 -1.15 -4.60
N GLY A 14 11.13 -1.25 -3.77
CA GLY A 14 12.25 -2.17 -4.00
C GLY A 14 11.91 -3.65 -3.92
N LEU A 15 10.67 -4.00 -3.54
CA LEU A 15 10.17 -5.39 -3.50
C LEU A 15 9.16 -5.69 -4.62
N VAL A 16 8.93 -4.73 -5.50
CA VAL A 16 7.95 -4.81 -6.58
C VAL A 16 8.69 -4.84 -7.91
N GLU A 17 8.41 -5.86 -8.71
CA GLU A 17 8.91 -5.97 -10.08
C GLU A 17 8.11 -5.06 -11.03
N GLU A 18 8.71 -4.62 -12.14
CA GLU A 18 8.03 -3.72 -13.09
C GLU A 18 6.74 -4.34 -13.69
N ASN A 19 6.70 -5.67 -13.87
CA ASN A 19 5.53 -6.39 -14.37
C ASN A 19 4.37 -6.48 -13.38
N GLN A 20 4.59 -6.14 -12.11
CA GLN A 20 3.55 -6.11 -11.07
C GLN A 20 2.84 -4.76 -10.98
N LEU A 21 3.35 -3.74 -11.68
CA LEU A 21 2.71 -2.44 -11.77
C LEU A 21 1.45 -2.53 -12.63
N THR A 22 0.33 -2.01 -12.11
CA THR A 22 -0.94 -1.97 -12.86
C THR A 22 -1.01 -0.81 -13.86
N GLY A 23 -0.07 0.14 -13.79
CA GLY A 23 -0.07 1.39 -14.55
C GLY A 23 -0.93 2.50 -13.93
N GLU A 24 -1.76 2.17 -12.92
CA GLU A 24 -2.56 3.15 -12.20
C GLU A 24 -1.75 3.81 -11.07
N SER A 25 -2.06 5.08 -10.80
CA SER A 25 -1.44 5.87 -9.73
C SER A 25 -2.49 6.53 -8.85
N CYS A 26 -2.15 6.77 -7.59
CA CYS A 26 -2.97 7.46 -6.61
C CYS A 26 -2.13 8.52 -5.89
N LEU A 27 -2.72 9.68 -5.63
CA LEU A 27 -2.07 10.71 -4.83
C LEU A 27 -2.33 10.42 -3.34
N LEU A 28 -1.25 10.30 -2.57
CA LEU A 28 -1.29 10.15 -1.13
C LEU A 28 -0.91 11.47 -0.47
N ILE A 29 -1.63 11.82 0.59
CA ILE A 29 -1.24 12.90 1.49
C ILE A 29 -0.65 12.25 2.73
N MET A 30 0.65 12.45 2.91
CA MET A 30 1.43 11.91 4.03
C MET A 30 1.14 12.70 5.33
N ILE A 31 1.57 12.17 6.47
CA ILE A 31 1.33 12.80 7.80
C ILE A 31 1.96 14.19 7.93
N ASP A 32 3.08 14.44 7.24
CA ASP A 32 3.76 15.73 7.15
C ASP A 32 3.11 16.68 6.13
N LYS A 33 1.96 16.31 5.57
CA LYS A 33 1.20 17.01 4.52
C LYS A 33 1.91 17.06 3.17
N THR A 34 2.99 16.31 2.97
CA THR A 34 3.56 16.16 1.64
C THR A 34 2.69 15.28 0.77
N GLU A 35 2.74 15.54 -0.53
CA GLU A 35 2.03 14.75 -1.52
C GLU A 35 2.97 13.70 -2.13
N LEU A 36 2.53 12.46 -2.18
CA LEU A 36 3.28 11.35 -2.76
C LEU A 36 2.44 10.66 -3.83
N LEU A 37 2.94 10.62 -5.07
CA LEU A 37 2.32 9.86 -6.14
C LEU A 37 2.70 8.38 -6.01
N ALA A 38 1.80 7.58 -5.46
CA ALA A 38 1.97 6.14 -5.32
C ALA A 38 1.44 5.39 -6.55
N LYS A 39 2.03 4.22 -6.83
CA LYS A 39 1.57 3.34 -7.91
C LYS A 39 0.78 2.18 -7.33
N TRP A 40 -0.24 1.73 -8.05
CA TRP A 40 -0.97 0.51 -7.72
C TRP A 40 -0.27 -0.72 -8.28
N VAL A 41 -0.16 -1.76 -7.47
CA VAL A 41 0.55 -2.98 -7.81
C VAL A 41 -0.25 -4.19 -7.38
N ALA A 42 -0.23 -5.24 -8.20
CA ALA A 42 -0.87 -6.51 -7.88
C ALA A 42 0.19 -7.47 -7.33
N ILE A 43 0.02 -7.91 -6.09
CA ILE A 43 0.93 -8.86 -5.45
C ILE A 43 0.16 -10.02 -4.87
N ASN A 44 0.79 -11.19 -4.83
CA ASN A 44 0.30 -12.33 -4.07
C ASN A 44 0.86 -12.23 -2.65
N LEU A 45 0.03 -11.80 -1.71
CA LEU A 45 0.41 -11.67 -0.32
C LEU A 45 0.08 -12.96 0.43
N ARG A 46 1.02 -13.45 1.24
CA ARG A 46 0.77 -14.51 2.21
C ARG A 46 1.11 -14.00 3.60
N SER A 47 0.08 -13.68 4.38
CA SER A 47 0.24 -13.25 5.77
C SER A 47 -0.93 -13.77 6.62
N PRO A 48 -0.76 -13.92 7.94
CA PRO A 48 -1.84 -14.33 8.84
C PRO A 48 -3.06 -13.40 8.83
N TYR A 49 -2.92 -12.19 8.29
CA TYR A 49 -3.98 -11.16 8.27
C TYR A 49 -4.64 -11.00 6.91
N LEU A 50 -3.93 -11.36 5.83
CA LEU A 50 -4.37 -11.20 4.46
C LEU A 50 -3.61 -12.20 3.57
N CYS A 51 -4.35 -13.01 2.83
CA CYS A 51 -3.83 -14.01 1.91
C CYS A 51 -4.53 -13.90 0.56
N GLY A 52 -3.77 -14.00 -0.53
CA GLY A 52 -4.29 -13.99 -1.89
C GLY A 52 -3.68 -12.88 -2.75
N GLU A 53 -4.20 -12.76 -3.98
CA GLU A 53 -3.86 -11.66 -4.87
C GLU A 53 -4.58 -10.39 -4.41
N VAL A 54 -3.81 -9.34 -4.15
CA VAL A 54 -4.32 -8.07 -3.64
C VAL A 54 -3.70 -6.92 -4.40
N LYS A 55 -4.53 -5.90 -4.67
CA LYS A 55 -4.09 -4.63 -5.24
C LYS A 55 -3.68 -3.71 -4.09
N VAL A 56 -2.42 -3.31 -4.08
CA VAL A 56 -1.80 -2.57 -2.97
C VAL A 56 -1.06 -1.34 -3.49
N LEU A 57 -0.78 -0.39 -2.60
CA LEU A 57 -0.04 0.81 -2.96
C LEU A 57 1.45 0.61 -2.79
N CYS A 58 2.21 1.07 -3.76
CA CYS A 58 3.65 0.97 -3.79
C CYS A 58 4.28 2.34 -3.51
N ILE A 59 5.07 2.44 -2.44
CA ILE A 59 5.78 3.67 -2.06
C ILE A 59 7.31 3.43 -1.98
N PRO A 60 8.15 4.43 -2.30
CA PRO A 60 9.61 4.28 -2.32
C PRO A 60 10.20 4.05 -0.92
N ASP A 61 9.76 4.83 0.08
CA ASP A 61 10.41 4.93 1.39
C ASP A 61 9.65 4.24 2.53
N ALA A 62 8.96 3.12 2.24
CA ALA A 62 8.32 2.35 3.30
C ALA A 62 9.36 1.80 4.30
N ILE A 63 9.13 2.04 5.60
CA ILE A 63 9.98 1.53 6.71
C ILE A 63 9.99 0.00 6.74
N CYS A 64 8.91 -0.64 6.30
CA CYS A 64 8.80 -2.09 6.28
C CYS A 64 8.37 -2.64 4.91
N CYS A 65 8.57 -3.94 4.71
CA CYS A 65 8.33 -4.61 3.44
C CYS A 65 6.87 -4.52 2.98
N VAL A 66 5.94 -4.81 3.90
CA VAL A 66 4.49 -4.75 3.68
C VAL A 66 3.80 -4.26 4.95
N ILE A 67 2.98 -3.22 4.83
CA ILE A 67 2.06 -2.73 5.86
C ILE A 67 0.67 -3.23 5.49
N VAL A 68 0.03 -4.00 6.37
CA VAL A 68 -1.35 -4.47 6.19
C VAL A 68 -2.26 -3.64 7.09
N GLY A 69 -3.02 -2.75 6.44
CA GLY A 69 -4.05 -1.95 7.08
C GLY A 69 -5.35 -2.70 7.33
N SER A 70 -6.28 -2.02 8.01
CA SER A 70 -7.68 -2.42 8.11
C SER A 70 -8.37 -2.20 6.76
N VAL A 71 -8.29 -3.21 5.88
CA VAL A 71 -8.94 -3.18 4.57
C VAL A 71 -10.45 -3.30 4.75
N LYS A 72 -11.20 -2.20 4.57
CA LYS A 72 -12.65 -2.27 4.36
C LYS A 72 -12.89 -2.63 2.90
N GLU A 73 -13.87 -3.50 2.63
CA GLU A 73 -14.16 -4.07 1.29
C GLU A 73 -14.53 -3.07 0.18
N ARG A 74 -14.46 -1.75 0.41
CA ARG A 74 -14.70 -0.74 -0.62
C ARG A 74 -13.70 0.38 -0.47
N GLU A 75 -12.95 0.58 -1.54
CA GLU A 75 -12.26 1.84 -1.87
C GLU A 75 -11.24 2.28 -0.82
N ALA A 76 -10.00 1.80 -0.99
CA ALA A 76 -8.82 2.39 -0.37
C ALA A 76 -8.62 3.82 -0.91
N LEU A 77 -9.37 4.78 -0.37
CA LEU A 77 -9.34 6.18 -0.75
C LEU A 77 -9.79 7.06 0.42
N ARG A 78 -8.80 7.48 1.22
CA ARG A 78 -8.55 8.86 1.70
C ARG A 78 -7.74 8.76 2.99
N ILE A 79 -6.52 9.30 2.93
CA ILE A 79 -5.60 9.47 4.06
C ILE A 79 -4.93 8.14 4.46
N LEU A 80 -3.89 7.80 3.69
CA LEU A 80 -2.87 6.87 4.14
C LEU A 80 -1.99 7.59 5.15
N THR A 81 -2.39 7.52 6.42
CA THR A 81 -1.54 7.90 7.56
C THR A 81 -0.46 6.83 7.73
N CYS A 82 0.44 6.70 6.75
CA CYS A 82 1.65 5.92 6.94
C CYS A 82 2.59 6.71 7.86
N LEU A 83 2.85 6.13 9.03
CA LEU A 83 3.80 6.58 10.05
C LEU A 83 5.18 6.90 9.49
#